data_AF-A0A0M4GYS9-F1
#
_entry.id   AF-A0A0M4GYS9-F1
#
_cell.length_a   1.000
_cell.length_b   1.000
_cell.length_c   1.000
_cell.angle_alpha   90.00
_cell.angle_beta   90.00
_cell.angle_gamma   90.00
#
_symmetry.space_group_name_H-M   'P 1'
#
loop_
_entity.id
_entity.type
_entity.pdbx_description
1 polymer ?
#
loop_
_entity_poly.entity_id
_entity_poly.type
_entity_poly.pdbx_seq_one_letter_code
_entity_poly.pdbx_strand_id
1 'polypeptide(L)' 'MLDYNTIVRAHQHSAGKKEQAIGRNKGGLSTKIHARIDALGNPTGFYLTAGQAHDLLKWC' A
#
# COMPACT_ATOMS: atom_id res chain seq x y z
N MET A 1 -11.86 -10.20 10.58
CA MET A 1 -11.36 -10.07 9.21
C MET A 1 -9.96 -9.52 9.32
N LEU A 2 -8.98 -10.24 8.79
CA LEU A 2 -7.57 -9.87 8.95
C LEU A 2 -7.13 -9.18 7.66
N ASP A 3 -6.57 -7.99 7.81
CA ASP A 3 -6.02 -7.19 6.71
C ASP A 3 -4.49 -7.20 6.85
N TYR A 4 -3.81 -7.85 5.91
CA TYR A 4 -2.35 -7.82 5.84
C TYR A 4 -1.91 -6.79 4.83
N ASN A 5 -0.84 -6.05 5.12
CA ASN A 5 -0.27 -5.08 4.19
C ASN A 5 1.19 -5.36 3.89
N THR A 6 1.60 -4.98 2.68
CA THR A 6 3.01 -4.94 2.26
C THR A 6 3.27 -3.69 1.45
N ILE A 7 4.52 -3.22 1.46
CA ILE A 7 4.95 -2.00 0.75
C ILE A 7 5.85 -2.41 -0.41
N VAL A 8 5.51 -1.95 -1.61
CA VAL A 8 6.31 -2.17 -2.81
C VAL A 8 6.77 -0.82 -3.35
N ARG A 9 8.07 -0.70 -3.69
CA ARG A 9 8.59 0.50 -4.33
C ARG A 9 8.06 0.61 -5.75
N ALA A 10 7.70 1.83 -6.15
CA ALA A 10 7.32 2.10 -7.52
C ALA A 10 8.54 1.93 -8.44
N HIS A 11 8.33 1.32 -9.60
CA HIS A 11 9.35 1.29 -10.64
C HIS A 11 9.66 2.73 -11.09
N GLN A 12 10.91 3.00 -11.46
CA GLN A 12 11.38 4.36 -11.77
C GLN A 12 10.58 5.08 -12.86
N HIS A 13 9.99 4.34 -13.80
CA HIS A 13 9.18 4.90 -14.89
C HIS A 13 7.67 4.99 -14.57
N SER A 14 7.25 4.54 -13.38
CA SER A 14 5.84 4.55 -12.96
C SER A 14 5.42 5.86 -12.26
N ALA A 15 6.39 6.74 -11.95
CA ALA A 15 6.20 7.96 -11.15
C ALA A 15 5.31 9.06 -11.78
N GLY A 16 4.88 8.90 -13.03
CA GLY A 16 4.23 9.96 -13.80
C GLY A 16 2.71 9.85 -13.97
N LYS A 17 2.09 8.71 -13.62
CA LYS A 17 0.65 8.52 -13.83
C LYS A 17 -0.15 8.89 -12.58
N LYS A 18 -1.10 9.80 -12.73
CA LYS A 18 -2.11 10.10 -11.71
C LYS A 18 -2.99 8.85 -11.52
N GLU A 19 -3.48 8.64 -10.29
CA GLU A 19 -4.43 7.55 -9.91
C GLU A 19 -3.87 6.13 -9.69
N GLN A 20 -2.55 5.90 -9.75
CA GLN A 20 -1.98 4.54 -9.56
C GLN A 20 -1.71 4.13 -8.09
N ALA A 21 -2.36 4.79 -7.11
CA ALA A 21 -2.09 4.57 -5.69
C ALA A 21 -0.58 4.67 -5.32
N ILE A 22 0.18 5.49 -6.05
CA ILE A 22 1.60 5.76 -5.77
C ILE A 22 1.69 6.92 -4.78
N GLY A 23 2.32 6.66 -3.63
CA GLY A 23 2.58 7.65 -2.57
C GLY A 23 4.07 7.84 -2.33
N ARG A 24 4.44 8.95 -1.68
CA ARG A 24 5.83 9.31 -1.40
C ARG A 24 6.21 9.02 0.05
N ASN A 25 6.89 7.92 0.36
CA ASN A 25 7.39 7.63 1.70
C ASN A 25 8.84 8.06 1.92
N LYS A 26 9.34 7.91 3.17
CA LYS A 26 10.75 8.19 3.52
C LYS A 26 11.75 7.45 2.63
N GLY A 27 11.37 6.31 2.06
CA GLY A 27 12.18 5.50 1.15
C GLY A 27 11.93 5.76 -0.35
N GLY A 28 11.15 6.77 -0.72
CA GLY A 28 10.83 7.14 -2.10
C GLY A 28 9.38 6.86 -2.52
N LEU A 29 9.14 6.73 -3.82
CA LEU A 29 7.81 6.45 -4.35
C LEU A 29 7.45 4.97 -4.14
N SER A 30 6.28 4.71 -3.56
CA SER A 30 5.83 3.37 -3.18
C SER A 30 4.31 3.26 -3.09
N THR A 31 3.82 2.03 -3.14
CA THR A 31 2.40 1.67 -3.01
C THR A 31 2.24 0.62 -1.92
N LYS A 32 1.14 0.68 -1.18
CA LYS A 32 0.73 -0.33 -0.21
C LYS A 32 -0.28 -1.27 -0.85
N ILE A 33 0.01 -2.56 -0.78
CA ILE A 33 -0.89 -3.62 -1.19
C ILE A 33 -1.50 -4.21 0.08
N HIS A 34 -2.83 -4.23 0.15
CA HIS A 34 -3.57 -4.83 1.25
C HIS A 34 -4.22 -6.11 0.76
N ALA A 35 -4.10 -7.18 1.53
CA ALA A 35 -4.70 -8.47 1.27
C ALA A 35 -5.76 -8.73 2.34
N ARG A 36 -7.01 -8.87 1.91
CA ARG A 36 -8.12 -9.30 2.76
C ARG A 36 -8.13 -10.80 2.83
N ILE A 37 -7.98 -11.38 4.01
CA ILE A 37 -8.01 -12.84 4.16
C ILE A 37 -9.29 -13.33 4.87
N ASP A 38 -9.70 -14.54 4.54
CA ASP A 38 -10.72 -15.27 5.30
C ASP A 38 -10.16 -15.80 6.64
N ALA A 39 -11.00 -16.47 7.43
CA ALA A 39 -10.59 -17.04 8.72
C ALA A 39 -9.61 -18.23 8.58
N LEU A 40 -9.44 -18.77 7.38
CA LEU A 40 -8.55 -19.90 7.08
C LEU A 40 -7.21 -19.44 6.47
N GLY A 41 -7.05 -18.14 6.21
CA GLY A 41 -5.83 -17.55 5.64
C GLY A 41 -5.83 -17.41 4.12
N ASN A 42 -6.95 -17.69 3.43
CA ASN A 42 -7.03 -17.53 1.98
C ASN A 42 -7.26 -16.06 1.61
N PRO A 43 -6.48 -15.49 0.69
CA PRO A 43 -6.69 -14.13 0.22
C PRO A 43 -7.98 -14.06 -0.62
N THR A 44 -8.95 -13.34 -0.08
CA THR A 44 -10.27 -13.08 -0.68
C THR A 44 -10.27 -11.86 -1.61
N GLY A 45 -9.28 -10.99 -1.50
CA GLY A 45 -9.14 -9.83 -2.38
C GLY A 45 -7.97 -8.93 -2.02
N PHE A 46 -7.65 -8.02 -2.94
CA PHE A 46 -6.58 -7.03 -2.77
C PHE A 46 -7.10 -5.62 -3.03
N TYR A 47 -6.59 -4.65 -2.26
CA TYR A 47 -6.80 -3.23 -2.55
C TYR A 47 -5.48 -2.47 -2.41
N LEU A 48 -5.32 -1.40 -3.18
CA LEU A 48 -4.09 -0.63 -3.27
C LEU A 48 -4.29 0.75 -2.65
N THR A 49 -3.33 1.19 -1.82
CA THR A 49 -3.32 2.56 -1.30
C THR A 49 -1.95 3.21 -1.47
N ALA A 50 -1.91 4.54 -1.39
CA ALA A 50 -0.66 5.29 -1.42
C ALA A 50 0.32 4.77 -0.34
N GLY A 51 1.61 4.68 -0.66
CA GLY A 51 2.66 4.22 0.27
C GLY A 51 2.75 4.98 1.59
N GLN A 52 2.09 6.14 1.70
CA GLN A 52 2.02 6.99 2.89
C GLN A 52 0.75 6.89 3.72
N ALA A 53 -0.26 6.16 3.25
CA ALA A 53 -1.60 6.17 3.84
C ALA A 53 -1.66 5.77 5.33
N HIS A 54 -0.58 5.22 5.89
CA HIS A 54 -0.48 4.85 7.31
C HIS A 54 0.87 5.26 7.94
N ASP A 55 1.58 6.22 7.33
CA ASP A 55 2.81 6.79 7.92
C ASP A 55 2.49 7.96 8.86
N LEU A 56 1.22 8.39 8.90
CA LEU A 56 0.71 9.55 9.63
C LEU A 56 0.00 9.20 10.95
N LEU A 57 0.31 8.06 11.57
CA LEU A 57 0.17 7.98 13.03
C LEU A 57 1.26 8.88 13.66
N LYS A 58 1.17 10.19 13.41
CA LYS A 58 1.74 11.19 14.29
C LYS A 58 0.89 11.10 15.55
N TRP A 59 1.43 10.39 16.53
CA TRP A 59 1.11 10.62 17.93
C TRP A 59 1.13 12.14 18.17
N CYS A 60 -0.07 12.71 18.30
CA CYS A 60 -0.32 13.97 18.99
C CYS A 60 -1.33 13.65 20.08
#